data_AF-A0A7J3P3G6-F1
#
_entry.id   AF-A0A7J3P3G6-F1
#
_cell.length_a   1.000
_cell.length_b   1.000
_cell.length_c   1.000
_cell.angle_alpha   90.00
_cell.angle_beta   90.00
_cell.angle_gamma   90.00
#
_symmetry.space_group_name_H-M   'P 1'
#
loop_
_entity.id
_entity.type
_entity.pdbx_description
1 polymer ?
#
loop_
_entity_poly.entity_id
_entity_poly.type
_entity_poly.pdbx_seq_one_letter_code
_entity_poly.pdbx_strand_id
1 'polypeptide(L)'
;MGALTGAISLVCRECGKDHGHVLAYACDECLGALEVKIDFDRVQVTRTKISSRNKDLWRYREFLPVIDDSCVVNLGTGFTPLLRADSLAKAIGVRRLYIKNDTVNPTFSFKDRPAGIAVSKAREFRMAAVGCASTGNLAGSTAAHASAAGLKSFVFMPSTVEDPKVFHASIYGSTVILVDGTYDDVNRMAALAADRFNIGVVNVNLRPYYVEGSKTMGLEIAEQLGWRLPDRIVVPCASGALLSAIHKGIAEAHEAGLIEDDSVAMTCAQPEGCSPIVSAFRRGLERVEPVRNPKTLVQSLAIGEPGDGLQALRVIRKTGGTAGAVSDQEAIDAVYLLAKETGIFAEPGGAISVAGLKRLGEEGEVGRDEEVVCCVTGTGFKTLEVFPPPENQIRIPASFQALSAAIGPLLR
;
A
#
# COMPACT_ATOMS: atom_id res chain seq x y z
N MET A 1 7.13 21.95 -22.62
CA MET A 1 5.80 21.51 -22.16
C MET A 1 5.87 20.01 -21.95
N GLY A 2 5.53 19.52 -20.76
CA GLY A 2 5.68 18.10 -20.41
C GLY A 2 4.72 17.22 -21.21
N ALA A 3 5.07 15.94 -21.40
CA ALA A 3 4.30 14.97 -22.20
C ALA A 3 2.86 14.74 -21.73
N LEU A 4 2.49 15.22 -20.55
CA LEU A 4 1.15 15.10 -19.95
C LEU A 4 0.35 16.39 -19.91
N THR A 5 0.87 17.47 -20.51
CA THR A 5 0.18 18.77 -20.52
C THR A 5 -1.16 18.62 -21.25
N GLY A 6 -2.27 18.85 -20.55
CA GLY A 6 -3.62 18.73 -21.12
C GLY A 6 -4.15 17.29 -21.27
N ALA A 7 -3.47 16.31 -20.68
CA ALA A 7 -3.92 14.91 -20.62
C ALA A 7 -4.34 14.47 -19.20
N ILE A 8 -4.14 15.31 -18.18
CA ILE A 8 -4.49 15.01 -16.78
C ILE A 8 -5.57 15.98 -16.30
N SER A 9 -6.61 15.45 -15.65
CA SER A 9 -7.58 16.23 -14.87
C SER A 9 -8.00 15.51 -13.60
N LEU A 10 -8.58 16.24 -12.65
CA LEU A 10 -9.31 15.68 -11.52
C LEU A 10 -10.79 15.55 -11.88
N VAL A 11 -11.35 14.35 -11.71
CA VAL A 11 -12.77 14.07 -11.96
C VAL A 11 -13.44 13.62 -10.67
N CYS A 12 -14.66 14.09 -10.43
CA CYS A 12 -15.45 13.62 -9.29
C CYS A 12 -15.96 12.19 -9.52
N ARG A 13 -15.72 11.31 -8.55
CA ARG A 13 -16.17 9.91 -8.56
C ARG A 13 -17.70 9.74 -8.54
N GLU A 14 -18.42 10.76 -8.06
CA GLU A 14 -19.88 10.67 -7.87
C GLU A 14 -20.64 11.36 -9.00
N CYS A 15 -20.30 12.60 -9.36
CA CYS A 15 -21.03 13.35 -10.40
C CYS A 15 -20.32 13.42 -11.76
N GLY A 16 -19.06 12.98 -11.86
CA GLY A 16 -18.29 13.01 -13.11
C GLY A 16 -17.80 14.39 -13.56
N LYS A 17 -18.00 15.45 -12.75
CA LYS A 17 -17.49 16.79 -13.06
C LYS A 17 -15.96 16.78 -13.19
N ASP A 18 -15.46 17.40 -14.25
CA ASP A 18 -14.04 17.65 -14.48
C ASP A 18 -13.63 19.00 -13.84
N HIS A 19 -12.60 18.95 -12.99
CA HIS A 19 -12.05 20.10 -12.27
C HIS A 19 -10.72 20.59 -12.86
N GLY A 20 -10.24 19.97 -13.94
CA GLY A 20 -8.93 20.22 -14.51
C GLY A 20 -7.78 19.79 -13.60
N HIS A 21 -6.58 20.28 -13.90
CA HIS A 21 -5.38 20.01 -13.12
C HIS A 21 -5.23 21.05 -11.99
N VAL A 22 -5.91 20.80 -10.88
CA VAL A 22 -5.99 21.75 -9.75
C VAL A 22 -5.61 21.10 -8.42
N LEU A 23 -5.28 21.92 -7.43
CA LEU A 23 -5.17 21.47 -6.04
C LEU A 23 -6.57 21.42 -5.41
N ALA A 24 -7.22 20.28 -5.50
CA ALA A 24 -8.51 20.03 -4.87
C ALA A 24 -8.59 18.56 -4.42
N TYR A 25 -9.35 18.29 -3.36
CA TYR A 25 -9.55 16.94 -2.81
C TYR A 25 -11.02 16.53 -2.69
N ALA A 26 -11.94 17.48 -2.85
CA ALA A 26 -13.38 17.26 -2.88
C ALA A 26 -14.00 18.07 -4.01
N CYS A 27 -15.08 17.55 -4.59
CA CYS A 27 -15.87 18.24 -5.61
C CYS A 27 -16.56 19.46 -5.00
N ASP A 28 -16.55 20.58 -5.72
CA ASP A 28 -17.21 21.83 -5.34
C ASP A 28 -18.75 21.79 -5.49
N GLU A 29 -19.31 20.77 -6.16
CA GLU A 29 -20.76 20.61 -6.34
C GLU A 29 -21.38 19.60 -5.39
N CYS A 30 -20.79 18.39 -5.26
CA CYS A 30 -21.39 17.30 -4.48
C CYS A 30 -20.53 16.85 -3.30
N LEU A 31 -19.37 17.49 -3.05
CA LEU A 31 -18.40 17.12 -2.02
C LEU A 31 -17.81 15.70 -2.16
N GLY A 32 -18.09 15.02 -3.27
CA GLY A 32 -17.55 13.70 -3.59
C GLY A 32 -16.03 13.72 -3.78
N ALA A 33 -15.39 12.58 -3.54
CA ALA A 33 -13.95 12.44 -3.70
C ALA A 33 -13.53 12.62 -5.17
N LEU A 34 -12.42 13.33 -5.36
CA LEU A 34 -11.80 13.51 -6.68
C LEU A 34 -10.79 12.40 -6.96
N GLU A 35 -10.61 12.07 -8.23
CA GLU A 35 -9.57 11.17 -8.71
C GLU A 35 -8.92 11.68 -9.98
N VAL A 36 -7.69 11.23 -10.22
CA VAL A 36 -6.95 11.58 -11.44
C VAL A 36 -7.48 10.76 -12.61
N LYS A 37 -7.93 11.47 -13.64
CA LYS A 37 -8.18 10.92 -14.98
C LYS A 37 -6.98 11.24 -15.89
N ILE A 38 -6.56 10.25 -16.66
CA ILE A 38 -5.52 10.38 -17.69
C ILE A 38 -6.17 10.07 -19.04
N ASP A 39 -6.00 10.95 -20.01
CA ASP A 39 -6.46 10.75 -21.38
C ASP A 39 -5.35 10.03 -22.18
N PHE A 40 -5.47 8.71 -22.32
CA PHE A 40 -4.49 7.90 -23.04
C PHE A 40 -4.50 8.10 -24.55
N ASP A 41 -5.56 8.69 -25.13
CA ASP A 41 -5.55 9.08 -26.56
C ASP A 41 -4.55 10.21 -26.83
N ARG A 42 -4.24 11.01 -25.81
CA ARG A 42 -3.28 12.12 -25.87
C ARG A 42 -1.87 11.74 -25.45
N VAL A 43 -1.66 10.52 -24.97
CA VAL A 43 -0.40 10.09 -24.37
C VAL A 43 0.10 8.82 -25.04
N GLN A 44 1.23 8.92 -25.74
CA GLN A 44 1.85 7.74 -26.34
C GLN A 44 2.59 6.92 -25.28
N VAL A 45 2.05 5.72 -25.02
CA VAL A 45 2.63 4.72 -24.12
C VAL A 45 3.08 3.51 -24.93
N THR A 46 4.31 3.04 -24.73
CA THR A 46 4.78 1.78 -25.31
C THR A 46 5.58 0.98 -24.30
N ARG A 47 5.50 -0.35 -24.39
CA ARG A 47 6.30 -1.27 -23.56
C ARG A 47 7.80 -0.97 -23.69
N THR A 48 8.28 -0.63 -24.89
CA THR A 48 9.67 -0.25 -25.15
C THR A 48 10.08 1.00 -24.36
N LYS A 49 9.26 2.06 -24.38
CA LYS A 49 9.53 3.31 -23.65
C LYS A 49 9.55 3.11 -22.13
N ILE A 50 8.70 2.22 -21.61
CA ILE A 50 8.70 1.85 -20.19
C ILE A 50 9.96 1.04 -19.85
N SER A 51 10.36 0.10 -20.71
CA SER A 51 11.55 -0.75 -20.51
C SER A 51 12.88 -0.01 -20.60
N SER A 52 12.94 1.14 -21.30
CA SER A 52 14.16 1.93 -21.46
C SER A 52 14.48 2.84 -20.28
N ARG A 53 13.59 2.94 -19.28
CA ARG A 53 13.76 3.79 -18.10
C ARG A 53 14.32 3.00 -16.92
N ASN A 54 14.77 3.72 -15.90
CA ASN A 54 15.26 3.14 -14.65
C ASN A 54 14.18 2.27 -13.98
N LYS A 55 14.64 1.30 -13.17
CA LYS A 55 13.78 0.39 -12.41
C LYS A 55 13.28 1.06 -11.13
N ASP A 56 12.39 2.02 -11.29
CA ASP A 56 11.67 2.72 -10.22
C ASP A 56 10.23 3.03 -10.68
N LEU A 57 9.41 3.63 -9.83
CA LEU A 57 8.01 3.94 -10.14
C LEU A 57 7.89 4.96 -11.29
N TRP A 58 8.87 5.83 -11.48
CA TRP A 58 8.83 6.91 -12.48
C TRP A 58 8.99 6.39 -13.91
N ARG A 59 9.34 5.12 -14.05
CA ARG A 59 9.31 4.44 -15.33
C ARG A 59 7.93 4.40 -15.99
N TYR A 60 6.87 4.49 -15.21
CA TYR A 60 5.48 4.61 -15.68
C TYR A 60 5.06 6.07 -15.82
N ARG A 61 5.96 6.92 -16.33
CA ARG A 61 5.83 8.38 -16.37
C ARG A 61 4.47 8.85 -16.86
N GLU A 62 3.95 8.20 -17.89
CA GLU A 62 2.67 8.51 -18.55
C GLU A 62 1.44 8.24 -17.68
N PHE A 63 1.58 7.37 -16.69
CA PHE A 63 0.53 7.00 -15.75
C PHE A 63 0.55 7.89 -14.50
N LEU A 64 1.51 8.82 -14.34
CA LEU A 64 1.71 9.53 -13.07
C LEU A 64 1.35 11.02 -13.17
N PRO A 65 0.64 11.60 -12.20
CA PRO A 65 0.00 12.91 -12.35
C PRO A 65 0.92 14.13 -12.13
N VAL A 66 2.22 13.97 -12.35
CA VAL A 66 3.22 15.04 -12.30
C VAL A 66 3.47 15.51 -13.72
N ILE A 67 3.31 16.78 -14.03
CA ILE A 67 3.52 17.33 -15.39
C ILE A 67 4.96 17.84 -15.56
N ASP A 68 5.52 18.48 -14.54
CA ASP A 68 6.86 19.05 -14.56
C ASP A 68 7.90 18.05 -14.03
N ASP A 69 8.74 17.53 -14.93
CA ASP A 69 9.81 16.58 -14.60
C ASP A 69 10.82 17.14 -13.59
N SER A 70 11.01 18.46 -13.52
CA SER A 70 11.92 19.08 -12.55
C SER A 70 11.41 18.97 -11.11
N CYS A 71 10.11 18.71 -10.93
CA CYS A 71 9.46 18.52 -9.64
C CYS A 71 9.52 17.08 -9.12
N VAL A 72 9.97 16.12 -9.94
CA VAL A 72 10.08 14.71 -9.56
C VAL A 72 11.05 14.53 -8.39
N VAL A 73 10.61 13.78 -7.38
CA VAL A 73 11.40 13.35 -6.24
C VAL A 73 11.52 11.83 -6.30
N ASN A 74 12.74 11.33 -6.49
CA ASN A 74 12.98 9.91 -6.71
C ASN A 74 14.01 9.37 -5.71
N LEU A 75 13.56 8.47 -4.83
CA LEU A 75 14.40 7.73 -3.88
C LEU A 75 14.71 6.29 -4.35
N GLY A 76 14.42 5.96 -5.61
CA GLY A 76 14.44 4.58 -6.11
C GLY A 76 13.21 3.77 -5.68
N THR A 77 12.11 4.45 -5.37
CA THR A 77 10.85 3.84 -4.94
C THR A 77 10.23 3.01 -6.07
N GLY A 78 9.65 1.86 -5.74
CA GLY A 78 8.94 1.03 -6.70
C GLY A 78 9.87 0.09 -7.47
N PHE A 79 9.33 -0.48 -8.55
CA PHE A 79 9.86 -1.63 -9.28
C PHE A 79 10.40 -2.74 -8.37
N THR A 80 9.70 -2.99 -7.26
CA THR A 80 10.14 -3.93 -6.23
C THR A 80 10.10 -5.37 -6.73
N PRO A 81 10.84 -6.31 -6.11
CA PRO A 81 10.88 -7.70 -6.56
C PRO A 81 9.48 -8.34 -6.61
N LEU A 82 9.20 -9.06 -7.70
CA LEU A 82 8.11 -10.02 -7.81
C LEU A 82 8.72 -11.43 -7.71
N LEU A 83 8.66 -12.01 -6.51
CA LEU A 83 9.40 -13.21 -6.18
C LEU A 83 8.52 -14.44 -6.32
N ARG A 84 8.92 -15.40 -7.16
CA ARG A 84 8.25 -16.70 -7.22
C ARG A 84 8.50 -17.47 -5.93
N ALA A 85 7.44 -17.95 -5.28
CA ALA A 85 7.49 -18.56 -3.96
C ALA A 85 6.95 -20.00 -4.00
N ASP A 86 7.70 -20.92 -4.60
CA ASP A 86 7.25 -22.31 -4.84
C ASP A 86 6.99 -23.08 -3.53
N SER A 87 7.83 -22.91 -2.50
CA SER A 87 7.62 -23.57 -1.19
C SER A 87 6.36 -23.06 -0.49
N LEU A 88 6.13 -21.74 -0.54
CA LEU A 88 4.92 -21.13 0.01
C LEU A 88 3.67 -21.52 -0.78
N ALA A 89 3.76 -21.60 -2.11
CA ALA A 89 2.67 -22.09 -2.97
C ALA A 89 2.24 -23.50 -2.55
N LYS A 90 3.22 -24.40 -2.31
CA LYS A 90 2.97 -25.75 -1.80
C LYS A 90 2.35 -25.76 -0.41
N ALA A 91 2.82 -24.90 0.50
CA ALA A 91 2.30 -24.82 1.86
C ALA A 91 0.85 -24.31 1.91
N ILE A 92 0.46 -23.43 0.97
CA ILE A 92 -0.89 -22.86 0.86
C ILE A 92 -1.82 -23.74 0.02
N GLY A 93 -1.28 -24.46 -0.98
CA GLY A 93 -2.05 -25.32 -1.87
C GLY A 93 -2.54 -24.66 -3.17
N VAL A 94 -1.76 -23.74 -3.74
CA VAL A 94 -2.02 -23.10 -5.05
C VAL A 94 -0.95 -23.50 -6.08
N ARG A 95 -1.29 -23.49 -7.38
CA ARG A 95 -0.40 -23.92 -8.47
C ARG A 95 0.84 -23.06 -8.55
N ARG A 96 0.68 -21.75 -8.42
CA ARG A 96 1.80 -20.81 -8.46
C ARG A 96 1.53 -19.59 -7.60
N LEU A 97 2.54 -19.19 -6.83
CA LEU A 97 2.47 -18.00 -6.00
C LEU A 97 3.66 -17.09 -6.28
N TYR A 98 3.37 -15.80 -6.39
CA TYR A 98 4.35 -14.73 -6.39
C TYR A 98 4.12 -13.80 -5.19
N ILE A 99 5.21 -13.27 -4.65
CA ILE A 99 5.20 -12.22 -3.64
C ILE A 99 5.63 -10.91 -4.26
N LYS A 100 4.74 -9.92 -4.29
CA LYS A 100 5.10 -8.54 -4.62
C LYS A 100 5.65 -7.87 -3.37
N ASN A 101 6.98 -7.78 -3.28
CA ASN A 101 7.67 -7.47 -2.04
C ASN A 101 7.98 -5.98 -1.88
N ASP A 102 7.08 -5.23 -1.25
CA ASP A 102 7.27 -3.81 -0.97
C ASP A 102 8.00 -3.51 0.34
N THR A 103 8.46 -4.55 1.05
CA THR A 103 9.30 -4.40 2.25
C THR A 103 10.68 -3.82 1.96
N VAL A 104 11.09 -3.75 0.70
CA VAL A 104 12.41 -3.27 0.25
C VAL A 104 12.38 -1.90 -0.42
N ASN A 105 11.25 -1.18 -0.35
CA ASN A 105 11.22 0.23 -0.73
C ASN A 105 12.14 1.08 0.18
N PRO A 106 12.46 2.34 -0.17
CA PRO A 106 13.45 3.16 0.56
C PRO A 106 13.22 3.31 2.06
N THR A 107 11.95 3.40 2.50
CA THR A 107 11.58 3.42 3.92
C THR A 107 10.99 2.09 4.38
N PHE A 108 11.20 1.01 3.63
CA PHE A 108 10.74 -0.35 3.91
C PHE A 108 9.20 -0.49 4.00
N SER A 109 8.47 0.26 3.16
CA SER A 109 7.01 0.14 3.04
C SER A 109 6.50 0.60 1.67
N PHE A 110 5.38 0.04 1.23
CA PHE A 110 4.65 0.48 0.04
C PHE A 110 4.27 1.97 0.07
N LYS A 111 4.22 2.58 1.26
CA LYS A 111 3.87 4.00 1.45
C LYS A 111 4.81 4.96 0.73
N ASP A 112 6.00 4.50 0.36
CA ASP A 112 6.91 5.25 -0.51
C ASP A 112 6.30 5.57 -1.86
N ARG A 113 5.50 4.65 -2.44
CA ARG A 113 4.89 4.87 -3.75
C ARG A 113 3.97 6.09 -3.75
N PRO A 114 2.93 6.16 -2.89
CA PRO A 114 2.04 7.30 -2.89
C PRO A 114 2.68 8.56 -2.28
N ALA A 115 3.62 8.44 -1.33
CA ALA A 115 4.36 9.58 -0.79
C ALA A 115 5.24 10.26 -1.86
N GLY A 116 5.95 9.49 -2.68
CA GLY A 116 6.79 10.03 -3.76
C GLY A 116 6.00 10.85 -4.77
N ILE A 117 4.79 10.41 -5.13
CA ILE A 117 3.89 11.21 -5.98
C ILE A 117 3.40 12.46 -5.25
N ALA A 118 2.89 12.32 -4.02
CA ALA A 118 2.35 13.46 -3.28
C ALA A 118 3.39 14.57 -3.04
N VAL A 119 4.62 14.20 -2.68
CA VAL A 119 5.70 15.19 -2.46
C VAL A 119 6.15 15.84 -3.78
N SER A 120 6.24 15.08 -4.87
CA SER A 120 6.54 15.65 -6.19
C SER A 120 5.45 16.63 -6.65
N LYS A 121 4.18 16.29 -6.38
CA LYS A 121 3.03 17.19 -6.61
C LYS A 121 3.06 18.42 -5.73
N ALA A 122 3.50 18.30 -4.48
CA ALA A 122 3.65 19.44 -3.60
C ALA A 122 4.69 20.44 -4.15
N ARG A 123 5.80 19.95 -4.74
CA ARG A 123 6.76 20.80 -5.46
C ARG A 123 6.13 21.48 -6.67
N GLU A 124 5.38 20.73 -7.48
CA GLU A 124 4.72 21.25 -8.68
C GLU A 124 3.69 22.35 -8.36
N PHE A 125 2.92 22.17 -7.28
CA PHE A 125 1.98 23.18 -6.79
C PHE A 125 2.63 24.25 -5.91
N ARG A 126 3.96 24.23 -5.75
CA ARG A 126 4.74 25.21 -4.95
C ARG A 126 4.23 25.33 -3.50
N MET A 127 3.89 24.19 -2.89
CA MET A 127 3.54 24.12 -1.47
C MET A 127 4.71 24.58 -0.60
N ALA A 128 4.44 25.25 0.52
CA ALA A 128 5.48 25.74 1.42
C ALA A 128 6.12 24.59 2.23
N ALA A 129 5.38 23.52 2.45
CA ALA A 129 5.78 22.32 3.18
C ALA A 129 4.88 21.14 2.79
N VAL A 130 5.25 19.95 3.24
CA VAL A 130 4.39 18.76 3.20
C VAL A 130 4.11 18.26 4.62
N GLY A 131 3.10 17.41 4.75
CA GLY A 131 2.80 16.78 6.03
C GLY A 131 1.90 15.56 5.93
N CYS A 132 1.66 14.91 7.05
CA CYS A 132 0.69 13.82 7.16
C CYS A 132 0.15 13.68 8.57
N ALA A 133 -1.08 13.18 8.70
CA ALA A 133 -1.61 12.67 9.97
C ALA A 133 -1.42 11.15 9.99
N SER A 134 -0.36 10.67 10.65
CA SER A 134 -0.04 9.24 10.73
C SER A 134 0.97 8.94 11.82
N THR A 135 0.86 7.78 12.43
CA THR A 135 1.80 7.24 13.43
C THR A 135 2.66 6.10 12.87
N GLY A 136 2.49 5.73 11.60
CA GLY A 136 3.06 4.51 11.03
C GLY A 136 3.90 4.73 9.77
N ASN A 137 3.87 3.77 8.86
CA ASN A 137 4.66 3.78 7.63
C ASN A 137 4.54 5.07 6.79
N LEU A 138 3.37 5.70 6.76
CA LEU A 138 3.17 6.94 6.00
C LEU A 138 3.98 8.11 6.60
N ALA A 139 4.15 8.16 7.91
CA ALA A 139 4.94 9.19 8.58
C ALA A 139 6.39 9.17 8.13
N GLY A 140 7.06 8.01 8.26
CA GLY A 140 8.44 7.85 7.83
C GLY A 140 8.62 8.07 6.32
N SER A 141 7.69 7.57 5.52
CA SER A 141 7.73 7.73 4.07
C SER A 141 7.59 9.18 3.60
N THR A 142 6.63 9.92 4.18
CA THR A 142 6.43 11.35 3.90
C THR A 142 7.67 12.15 4.32
N ALA A 143 8.20 11.85 5.52
CA ALA A 143 9.39 12.49 6.05
C ALA A 143 10.62 12.29 5.16
N ALA A 144 10.88 11.06 4.72
CA ALA A 144 12.01 10.73 3.84
C ALA A 144 11.90 11.43 2.47
N HIS A 145 10.73 11.38 1.83
CA HIS A 145 10.52 12.02 0.54
C HIS A 145 10.58 13.55 0.66
N ALA A 146 10.05 14.14 1.73
CA ALA A 146 10.15 15.58 1.98
C ALA A 146 11.60 16.05 2.13
N SER A 147 12.40 15.28 2.88
CA SER A 147 13.83 15.53 3.07
C SER A 147 14.58 15.51 1.74
N ALA A 148 14.34 14.48 0.91
CA ALA A 148 14.89 14.37 -0.43
C ALA A 148 14.47 15.51 -1.38
N ALA A 149 13.26 16.05 -1.16
CA ALA A 149 12.71 17.18 -1.91
C ALA A 149 13.23 18.55 -1.45
N GLY A 150 13.95 18.62 -0.33
CA GLY A 150 14.32 19.88 0.33
C GLY A 150 13.10 20.66 0.86
N LEU A 151 11.98 19.99 1.13
CA LEU A 151 10.77 20.60 1.66
C LEU A 151 10.71 20.45 3.18
N LYS A 152 10.16 21.47 3.86
CA LYS A 152 9.77 21.33 5.28
C LYS A 152 8.70 20.25 5.41
N SER A 153 8.77 19.49 6.49
CA SER A 153 7.86 18.36 6.75
C SER A 153 7.28 18.43 8.16
N PHE A 154 5.97 18.29 8.26
CA PHE A 154 5.22 18.29 9.52
C PHE A 154 4.40 17.01 9.67
N VAL A 155 4.72 16.20 10.67
CA VAL A 155 4.02 14.94 10.93
C VAL A 155 3.18 15.09 12.18
N PHE A 156 1.88 14.91 12.07
CA PHE A 156 0.94 15.04 13.17
C PHE A 156 0.64 13.67 13.78
N MET A 157 0.82 13.55 15.09
CA MET A 157 0.62 12.32 15.86
C MET A 157 -0.05 12.63 17.21
N PRO A 158 -0.82 11.69 17.81
CA PRO A 158 -1.19 11.81 19.21
C PRO A 158 0.06 11.85 20.11
N SER A 159 0.00 12.56 21.24
CA SER A 159 1.10 12.61 22.22
C SER A 159 1.35 11.29 22.95
N THR A 160 0.45 10.32 22.83
CA THR A 160 0.56 8.97 23.41
C THR A 160 1.29 7.96 22.54
N VAL A 161 1.77 8.37 21.36
CA VAL A 161 2.50 7.48 20.43
C VAL A 161 3.84 7.06 21.00
N GLU A 162 4.22 5.81 20.76
CA GLU A 162 5.47 5.23 21.27
C GLU A 162 6.70 5.87 20.61
N ASP A 163 7.77 6.07 21.39
CA ASP A 163 9.00 6.73 20.97
C ASP A 163 9.61 6.20 19.65
N PRO A 164 9.64 4.88 19.37
CA PRO A 164 10.18 4.38 18.11
C PRO A 164 9.45 4.92 16.86
N LYS A 165 8.14 5.14 16.96
CA LYS A 165 7.32 5.68 15.85
C LYS A 165 7.58 7.17 15.65
N VAL A 166 7.72 7.92 16.74
CA VAL A 166 8.12 9.34 16.72
C VAL A 166 9.52 9.49 16.14
N PHE A 167 10.45 8.63 16.56
CA PHE A 167 11.83 8.62 16.08
C PHE A 167 11.91 8.33 14.58
N HIS A 168 11.16 7.33 14.09
CA HIS A 168 11.14 6.97 12.67
C HIS A 168 10.73 8.13 11.75
N ALA A 169 9.81 9.00 12.18
CA ALA A 169 9.47 10.20 11.42
C ALA A 169 10.51 11.32 11.59
N SER A 170 11.01 11.52 12.82
CA SER A 170 11.95 12.58 13.18
C SER A 170 13.32 12.44 12.52
N ILE A 171 13.81 11.21 12.35
CA ILE A 171 15.19 10.95 11.88
C ILE A 171 15.49 11.52 10.48
N TYR A 172 14.46 11.71 9.65
CA TYR A 172 14.58 12.32 8.32
C TYR A 172 14.53 13.86 8.33
N GLY A 173 14.42 14.48 9.51
CA GLY A 173 14.35 15.94 9.68
C GLY A 173 12.94 16.54 9.69
N SER A 174 11.90 15.71 9.82
CA SER A 174 10.53 16.21 9.99
C SER A 174 10.32 16.78 11.39
N THR A 175 9.51 17.83 11.48
CA THR A 175 8.97 18.30 12.76
C THR A 175 7.76 17.44 13.12
N VAL A 176 7.87 16.63 14.17
CA VAL A 176 6.73 15.85 14.68
C VAL A 176 5.94 16.72 15.65
N ILE A 177 4.67 16.96 15.31
CA ILE A 177 3.72 17.71 16.13
C ILE A 177 2.90 16.69 16.92
N LEU A 178 3.26 16.53 18.19
CA LEU A 178 2.53 15.72 19.15
C LEU A 178 1.32 16.51 19.66
N VAL A 179 0.12 15.99 19.39
CA VAL A 179 -1.16 16.61 19.76
C VAL A 179 -1.71 15.91 20.98
N ASP A 180 -1.97 16.67 22.04
CA ASP A 180 -2.72 16.20 23.21
C ASP A 180 -4.21 16.06 22.87
N GLY A 181 -4.56 14.96 22.22
CA GLY A 181 -5.92 14.72 21.75
C GLY A 181 -6.11 13.35 21.09
N THR A 182 -7.30 13.16 20.55
CA THR A 182 -7.69 11.94 19.86
C THR A 182 -7.09 11.86 18.45
N TYR A 183 -7.23 10.70 17.80
CA TYR A 183 -6.88 10.57 16.37
C TYR A 183 -7.68 11.54 15.48
N ASP A 184 -8.93 11.83 15.85
CA ASP A 184 -9.77 12.79 15.13
C ASP A 184 -9.26 14.22 15.31
N ASP A 185 -8.79 14.59 16.50
CA ASP A 185 -8.14 15.87 16.73
C ASP A 185 -6.88 16.03 15.88
N VAL A 186 -6.06 14.98 15.79
CA VAL A 186 -4.86 14.97 14.94
C VAL A 186 -5.21 15.19 13.47
N ASN A 187 -6.21 14.48 12.93
CA ASN A 187 -6.66 14.67 11.56
C ASN A 187 -7.22 16.07 11.31
N ARG A 188 -8.03 16.59 12.25
CA ARG A 188 -8.57 17.95 12.19
C ARG A 188 -7.45 19.00 12.19
N MET A 189 -6.44 18.84 13.03
CA MET A 189 -5.28 19.74 13.08
C MET A 189 -4.46 19.69 11.78
N ALA A 190 -4.25 18.50 11.20
CA ALA A 190 -3.59 18.36 9.90
C ALA A 190 -4.40 19.03 8.77
N ALA A 191 -5.73 18.87 8.76
CA ALA A 191 -6.59 19.55 7.79
C ALA A 191 -6.55 21.08 7.93
N LEU A 192 -6.58 21.60 9.16
CA LEU A 192 -6.39 23.03 9.43
C LEU A 192 -5.02 23.52 8.95
N ALA A 193 -3.98 22.71 9.13
CA ALA A 193 -2.65 23.06 8.69
C ALA A 193 -2.54 23.14 7.16
N ALA A 194 -3.22 22.24 6.45
CA ALA A 194 -3.35 22.28 5.00
C ALA A 194 -4.02 23.58 4.51
N ASP A 195 -5.14 23.97 5.15
CA ASP A 195 -5.94 25.13 4.76
C ASP A 195 -5.28 26.48 5.12
N ARG A 196 -4.62 26.56 6.28
CA ARG A 196 -4.11 27.83 6.83
C ARG A 196 -2.65 28.14 6.53
N PHE A 197 -1.82 27.12 6.26
CA PHE A 197 -0.36 27.30 6.15
C PHE A 197 0.23 26.85 4.80
N ASN A 198 -0.61 26.63 3.78
CA ASN A 198 -0.17 26.17 2.45
C ASN A 198 0.71 24.90 2.51
N ILE A 199 0.25 23.92 3.32
CA ILE A 199 0.93 22.65 3.53
C ILE A 199 0.24 21.58 2.67
N GLY A 200 1.04 20.86 1.88
CA GLY A 200 0.60 19.67 1.17
C GLY A 200 0.50 18.49 2.12
N VAL A 201 -0.66 18.31 2.77
CA VAL A 201 -0.92 17.15 3.62
C VAL A 201 -1.28 15.96 2.73
N VAL A 202 -0.35 15.02 2.63
CA VAL A 202 -0.34 13.97 1.58
C VAL A 202 -1.61 13.10 1.60
N ASN A 203 -2.17 12.85 2.78
CA ASN A 203 -3.39 12.06 2.96
C ASN A 203 -4.67 12.89 3.09
N VAL A 204 -4.61 14.21 2.85
CA VAL A 204 -5.76 15.13 2.92
C VAL A 204 -5.91 15.88 1.59
N ASN A 205 -5.28 17.03 1.42
CA ASN A 205 -5.48 17.91 0.25
C ASN A 205 -4.74 17.44 -1.01
N LEU A 206 -3.77 16.53 -0.87
CA LEU A 206 -3.08 15.88 -2.00
C LEU A 206 -3.59 14.45 -2.26
N ARG A 207 -4.62 13.99 -1.52
CA ARG A 207 -5.08 12.59 -1.54
C ARG A 207 -5.41 12.06 -2.94
N PRO A 208 -6.07 12.82 -3.85
CA PRO A 208 -6.35 12.33 -5.21
C PRO A 208 -5.09 11.96 -5.98
N TYR A 209 -4.02 12.76 -5.84
CA TYR A 209 -2.75 12.51 -6.51
C TYR A 209 -1.90 11.46 -5.78
N TYR A 210 -1.94 11.46 -4.45
CA TYR A 210 -1.26 10.51 -3.59
C TYR A 210 -1.56 9.06 -3.99
N VAL A 211 -2.85 8.72 -4.18
CA VAL A 211 -3.27 7.34 -4.51
C VAL A 211 -2.64 6.83 -5.81
N GLU A 212 -2.36 7.70 -6.78
CA GLU A 212 -1.80 7.33 -8.08
C GLU A 212 -0.44 6.66 -7.98
N GLY A 213 0.35 6.95 -6.95
CA GLY A 213 1.60 6.23 -6.75
C GLY A 213 1.39 4.74 -6.49
N SER A 214 0.33 4.37 -5.77
CA SER A 214 0.04 2.98 -5.41
C SER A 214 -0.32 2.11 -6.62
N LYS A 215 -0.87 2.70 -7.69
CA LYS A 215 -1.27 1.95 -8.89
C LYS A 215 -0.09 1.37 -9.66
N THR A 216 1.10 1.95 -9.48
CA THR A 216 2.34 1.43 -10.07
C THR A 216 2.62 -0.01 -9.64
N MET A 217 2.12 -0.45 -8.48
CA MET A 217 2.22 -1.86 -8.08
C MET A 217 1.50 -2.79 -9.07
N GLY A 218 0.33 -2.41 -9.60
CA GLY A 218 -0.38 -3.16 -10.63
C GLY A 218 0.36 -3.18 -11.96
N LEU A 219 0.89 -2.02 -12.38
CA LEU A 219 1.72 -1.90 -13.58
C LEU A 219 2.98 -2.77 -13.50
N GLU A 220 3.62 -2.79 -12.34
CA GLU A 220 4.80 -3.61 -12.09
C GLU A 220 4.49 -5.10 -12.13
N ILE A 221 3.38 -5.53 -11.52
CA ILE A 221 2.94 -6.92 -11.58
C ILE A 221 2.74 -7.34 -13.03
N ALA A 222 2.01 -6.55 -13.82
CA ALA A 222 1.79 -6.83 -15.23
C ALA A 222 3.12 -6.88 -16.00
N GLU A 223 3.98 -5.87 -15.87
CA GLU A 223 5.27 -5.81 -16.55
C GLU A 223 6.18 -6.99 -16.18
N GLN A 224 6.33 -7.29 -14.89
CA GLN A 224 7.24 -8.32 -14.39
C GLN A 224 6.77 -9.74 -14.75
N LEU A 225 5.48 -9.94 -15.02
CA LEU A 225 4.94 -11.18 -15.56
C LEU A 225 5.02 -11.26 -17.10
N GLY A 226 5.49 -10.21 -17.77
CA GLY A 226 5.62 -10.15 -19.23
C GLY A 226 4.42 -9.51 -19.93
N TRP A 227 3.80 -8.51 -19.31
CA TRP A 227 2.57 -7.85 -19.77
C TRP A 227 1.36 -8.79 -19.88
N ARG A 228 1.26 -9.67 -18.89
CA ARG A 228 0.08 -10.53 -18.62
C ARG A 228 -0.34 -10.37 -17.17
N LEU A 229 -1.53 -10.83 -16.84
CA LEU A 229 -2.06 -10.83 -15.48
C LEU A 229 -1.95 -12.22 -14.83
N PRO A 230 -1.87 -12.30 -13.50
CA PRO A 230 -2.14 -13.54 -12.77
C PRO A 230 -3.66 -13.80 -12.72
N ASP A 231 -4.07 -14.98 -12.27
CA ASP A 231 -5.49 -15.27 -12.06
C ASP A 231 -6.05 -14.41 -10.90
N ARG A 232 -5.21 -14.13 -9.88
CA ARG A 232 -5.61 -13.40 -8.68
C ARG A 232 -4.51 -12.52 -8.10
N ILE A 233 -4.91 -11.38 -7.52
CA ILE A 233 -4.05 -10.53 -6.69
C ILE A 233 -4.70 -10.38 -5.30
N VAL A 234 -3.98 -10.79 -4.25
CA VAL A 234 -4.42 -10.66 -2.85
C VAL A 234 -3.76 -9.45 -2.20
N VAL A 235 -4.59 -8.53 -1.69
CA VAL A 235 -4.18 -7.21 -1.22
C VAL A 235 -4.58 -6.99 0.24
N PRO A 236 -3.64 -6.59 1.12
CA PRO A 236 -3.97 -6.08 2.45
C PRO A 236 -4.85 -4.84 2.37
N CYS A 237 -6.00 -4.84 3.05
CA CYS A 237 -6.96 -3.76 2.95
C CYS A 237 -7.22 -3.07 4.29
N ALA A 238 -6.82 -1.79 4.37
CA ALA A 238 -7.24 -0.86 5.41
C ALA A 238 -8.35 0.03 4.86
N SER A 239 -7.97 1.18 4.27
CA SER A 239 -8.92 2.11 3.65
C SER A 239 -9.54 1.62 2.35
N GLY A 240 -9.03 0.54 1.74
CA GLY A 240 -9.39 0.08 0.38
C GLY A 240 -8.61 0.77 -0.75
N ALA A 241 -7.78 1.77 -0.44
CA ALA A 241 -7.07 2.58 -1.43
C ALA A 241 -6.08 1.77 -2.27
N LEU A 242 -5.29 0.89 -1.65
CA LEU A 242 -4.26 0.11 -2.34
C LEU A 242 -4.88 -0.87 -3.34
N LEU A 243 -5.91 -1.62 -2.94
CA LEU A 243 -6.63 -2.56 -3.81
C LEU A 243 -7.22 -1.83 -5.02
N SER A 244 -7.91 -0.71 -4.76
CA SER A 244 -8.51 0.11 -5.83
C SER A 244 -7.45 0.67 -6.77
N ALA A 245 -6.32 1.13 -6.23
CA ALA A 245 -5.22 1.68 -7.02
C ALA A 245 -4.54 0.60 -7.88
N ILE A 246 -4.26 -0.60 -7.34
CA ILE A 246 -3.66 -1.70 -8.12
C ILE A 246 -4.54 -2.01 -9.34
N HIS A 247 -5.84 -2.20 -9.12
CA HIS A 247 -6.77 -2.46 -10.22
C HIS A 247 -6.87 -1.26 -11.19
N LYS A 248 -6.85 -0.02 -10.69
CA LYS A 248 -6.80 1.18 -11.55
C LYS A 248 -5.58 1.14 -12.49
N GLY A 249 -4.40 0.81 -11.97
CA GLY A 249 -3.19 0.70 -12.80
C GLY A 249 -3.30 -0.38 -13.87
N ILE A 250 -3.96 -1.50 -13.56
CA ILE A 250 -4.21 -2.58 -14.53
C ILE A 250 -5.23 -2.14 -15.59
N ALA A 251 -6.35 -1.54 -15.18
CA ALA A 251 -7.37 -1.04 -16.09
C ALA A 251 -6.81 0.04 -17.03
N GLU A 252 -5.99 0.96 -16.52
CA GLU A 252 -5.31 1.96 -17.34
C GLU A 252 -4.24 1.35 -18.27
N ALA A 253 -3.57 0.27 -17.87
CA ALA A 253 -2.65 -0.44 -18.76
C ALA A 253 -3.40 -1.10 -19.92
N HIS A 254 -4.61 -1.60 -19.68
CA HIS A 254 -5.50 -2.11 -20.73
C HIS A 254 -5.99 -0.96 -21.64
N GLU A 255 -6.45 0.16 -21.07
CA GLU A 255 -6.85 1.36 -21.82
C GLU A 255 -5.71 1.90 -22.70
N ALA A 256 -4.47 1.87 -22.20
CA ALA A 256 -3.27 2.25 -22.95
C ALA A 256 -2.78 1.19 -23.96
N GLY A 257 -3.49 0.06 -24.12
CA GLY A 257 -3.13 -1.02 -25.04
C GLY A 257 -1.87 -1.80 -24.67
N LEU A 258 -1.45 -1.77 -23.40
CA LEU A 258 -0.27 -2.50 -22.91
C LEU A 258 -0.56 -3.94 -22.53
N ILE A 259 -1.81 -4.31 -22.27
CA ILE A 259 -2.29 -5.67 -21.96
C ILE A 259 -3.61 -5.92 -22.70
N GLU A 260 -3.99 -7.18 -22.88
CA GLU A 260 -5.16 -7.56 -23.70
C GLU A 260 -6.50 -7.32 -23.01
N ASP A 261 -6.55 -7.47 -21.68
CA ASP A 261 -7.73 -7.24 -20.85
C ASP A 261 -7.34 -6.86 -19.41
N ASP A 262 -8.33 -6.54 -18.56
CA ASP A 262 -8.17 -6.28 -17.12
C ASP A 262 -8.68 -7.44 -16.23
N SER A 263 -8.72 -8.67 -16.76
CA SER A 263 -9.31 -9.85 -16.12
C SER A 263 -8.41 -10.44 -15.03
N VAL A 264 -8.48 -9.88 -13.83
CA VAL A 264 -7.75 -10.38 -12.65
C VAL A 264 -8.63 -10.33 -11.41
N ALA A 265 -8.78 -11.46 -10.70
CA ALA A 265 -9.57 -11.48 -9.48
C ALA A 265 -8.88 -10.69 -8.36
N MET A 266 -9.49 -9.59 -7.91
CA MET A 266 -8.97 -8.77 -6.82
C MET A 266 -9.48 -9.28 -5.47
N THR A 267 -8.58 -9.74 -4.61
CA THR A 267 -8.93 -10.28 -3.29
C THR A 267 -8.54 -9.33 -2.17
N CYS A 268 -9.49 -9.07 -1.28
CA CYS A 268 -9.30 -8.28 -0.06
C CYS A 268 -8.94 -9.17 1.13
N ALA A 269 -7.91 -8.80 1.89
CA ALA A 269 -7.59 -9.43 3.17
C ALA A 269 -7.60 -8.38 4.30
N GLN A 270 -8.38 -8.62 5.36
CA GLN A 270 -8.48 -7.75 6.53
C GLN A 270 -8.31 -8.54 7.84
N PRO A 271 -7.86 -7.89 8.94
CA PRO A 271 -7.92 -8.53 10.25
C PRO A 271 -9.38 -8.65 10.69
N GLU A 272 -9.75 -9.76 11.32
CA GLU A 272 -11.11 -10.05 11.78
C GLU A 272 -11.66 -8.93 12.67
N GLY A 273 -10.84 -8.45 13.61
CA GLY A 273 -11.17 -7.37 14.52
C GLY A 273 -11.30 -5.98 13.87
N CYS A 274 -11.03 -5.84 12.57
CA CYS A 274 -11.34 -4.65 11.78
C CYS A 274 -11.54 -5.01 10.29
N SER A 275 -12.69 -5.60 9.97
CA SER A 275 -12.97 -6.15 8.63
C SER A 275 -14.23 -5.56 7.94
N PRO A 276 -14.43 -4.23 7.91
CA PRO A 276 -15.66 -3.63 7.38
C PRO A 276 -15.90 -3.91 5.89
N ILE A 277 -14.86 -3.98 5.06
CA ILE A 277 -14.98 -4.27 3.62
C ILE A 277 -15.34 -5.75 3.41
N VAL A 278 -14.67 -6.66 4.12
CA VAL A 278 -14.99 -8.09 4.08
C VAL A 278 -16.43 -8.32 4.54
N SER A 279 -16.83 -7.70 5.66
CA SER A 279 -18.20 -7.79 6.18
C SER A 279 -19.24 -7.34 5.17
N ALA A 280 -19.00 -6.21 4.49
CA ALA A 280 -19.89 -5.71 3.45
C ALA A 280 -19.95 -6.64 2.22
N PHE A 281 -18.81 -7.20 1.80
CA PHE A 281 -18.75 -8.17 0.71
C PHE A 281 -19.55 -9.43 1.02
N ARG A 282 -19.25 -10.09 2.15
CA ARG A 282 -19.89 -11.35 2.58
C ARG A 282 -21.40 -11.19 2.80
N ARG A 283 -21.86 -10.03 3.27
CA ARG A 283 -23.28 -9.73 3.51
C ARG A 283 -24.01 -9.20 2.26
N GLY A 284 -23.32 -9.03 1.13
CA GLY A 284 -23.93 -8.49 -0.10
C GLY A 284 -24.43 -7.04 0.04
N LEU A 285 -23.79 -6.22 0.88
CA LEU A 285 -24.22 -4.83 1.12
C LEU A 285 -23.76 -3.89 0.01
N GLU A 286 -24.51 -2.84 -0.28
CA GLU A 286 -24.10 -1.76 -1.21
C GLU A 286 -23.30 -0.64 -0.53
N ARG A 287 -23.03 -0.79 0.78
CA ARG A 287 -22.29 0.18 1.59
C ARG A 287 -21.37 -0.55 2.56
N VAL A 288 -20.31 0.12 2.97
CA VAL A 288 -19.40 -0.35 4.01
C VAL A 288 -19.84 0.25 5.35
N GLU A 289 -20.26 -0.61 6.27
CA GLU A 289 -20.68 -0.18 7.61
C GLU A 289 -19.45 -0.01 8.52
N PRO A 290 -19.28 1.15 9.19
CA PRO A 290 -18.10 1.40 10.00
C PRO A 290 -17.98 0.49 11.23
N VAL A 291 -16.77 0.04 11.52
CA VAL A 291 -16.42 -0.59 12.81
C VAL A 291 -15.95 0.49 13.78
N ARG A 292 -16.78 0.85 14.75
CA ARG A 292 -16.49 1.98 15.67
C ARG A 292 -15.28 1.77 16.57
N ASN A 293 -15.04 0.52 17.00
CA ASN A 293 -13.96 0.17 17.92
C ASN A 293 -13.15 -1.01 17.36
N PRO A 294 -12.26 -0.78 16.39
CA PRO A 294 -11.35 -1.80 15.87
C PRO A 294 -10.54 -2.46 16.99
N LYS A 295 -10.42 -3.79 16.99
CA LYS A 295 -9.64 -4.55 17.98
C LYS A 295 -8.76 -5.59 17.31
N THR A 296 -7.52 -5.21 17.01
CA THR A 296 -6.56 -6.09 16.34
C THR A 296 -5.13 -5.67 16.67
N LEU A 297 -4.20 -6.62 16.71
CA LEU A 297 -2.76 -6.38 16.76
C LEU A 297 -2.25 -5.76 15.45
N VAL A 298 -2.98 -5.93 14.34
CA VAL A 298 -2.63 -5.40 13.02
C VAL A 298 -3.01 -3.93 12.89
N GLN A 299 -2.34 -3.08 13.68
CA GLN A 299 -2.66 -1.64 13.80
C GLN A 299 -2.61 -0.89 12.47
N SER A 300 -1.73 -1.28 11.54
CA SER A 300 -1.63 -0.65 10.21
C SER A 300 -2.87 -0.85 9.33
N LEU A 301 -3.76 -1.81 9.68
CA LEU A 301 -5.02 -2.09 8.98
C LEU A 301 -6.27 -1.79 9.82
N ALA A 302 -6.12 -1.24 11.03
CA ALA A 302 -7.22 -0.97 11.96
C ALA A 302 -8.06 0.28 11.59
N ILE A 303 -8.51 0.39 10.34
CA ILE A 303 -9.34 1.50 9.84
C ILE A 303 -10.81 1.07 9.83
N GLY A 304 -11.55 1.50 10.86
CA GLY A 304 -12.96 1.15 11.03
C GLY A 304 -13.90 1.77 9.99
N GLU A 305 -13.56 2.95 9.47
CA GLU A 305 -14.30 3.66 8.42
C GLU A 305 -13.41 3.87 7.19
N PRO A 306 -13.39 2.92 6.24
CA PRO A 306 -12.46 2.94 5.12
C PRO A 306 -12.89 3.96 4.05
N GLY A 307 -12.09 5.03 3.89
CA GLY A 307 -12.38 6.11 2.94
C GLY A 307 -12.39 5.75 1.44
N ASP A 308 -11.93 4.56 1.05
CA ASP A 308 -12.09 3.98 -0.30
C ASP A 308 -12.78 2.60 -0.24
N GLY A 309 -13.45 2.26 0.87
CA GLY A 309 -14.02 0.93 1.09
C GLY A 309 -15.10 0.56 0.08
N LEU A 310 -15.95 1.51 -0.30
CA LEU A 310 -16.97 1.30 -1.32
C LEU A 310 -16.35 1.06 -2.71
N GLN A 311 -15.28 1.78 -3.05
CA GLN A 311 -14.55 1.57 -4.30
C GLN A 311 -13.89 0.20 -4.33
N ALA A 312 -13.23 -0.19 -3.23
CA ALA A 312 -12.64 -1.52 -3.11
C ALA A 312 -13.71 -2.62 -3.24
N LEU A 313 -14.87 -2.46 -2.60
CA LEU A 313 -15.99 -3.39 -2.72
C LEU A 313 -16.50 -3.54 -4.16
N ARG A 314 -16.64 -2.42 -4.88
CA ARG A 314 -17.02 -2.41 -6.31
C ARG A 314 -15.98 -3.13 -7.16
N VAL A 315 -14.69 -2.87 -6.94
CA VAL A 315 -13.59 -3.53 -7.66
C VAL A 315 -13.61 -5.04 -7.43
N ILE A 316 -13.68 -5.50 -6.17
CA ILE A 316 -13.72 -6.93 -5.82
C ILE A 316 -14.85 -7.61 -6.60
N ARG A 317 -16.06 -7.03 -6.60
CA ARG A 317 -17.22 -7.57 -7.31
C ARG A 317 -17.05 -7.54 -8.83
N LYS A 318 -16.62 -6.40 -9.40
CA LYS A 318 -16.39 -6.24 -10.85
C LYS A 318 -15.45 -7.33 -11.37
N THR A 319 -14.41 -7.64 -10.62
CA THR A 319 -13.37 -8.59 -11.04
C THR A 319 -13.67 -10.05 -10.69
N GLY A 320 -14.86 -10.37 -10.16
CA GLY A 320 -15.15 -11.74 -9.66
C GLY A 320 -14.22 -12.17 -8.52
N GLY A 321 -13.70 -11.22 -7.76
CA GLY A 321 -12.81 -11.45 -6.62
C GLY A 321 -13.54 -11.91 -5.37
N THR A 322 -12.80 -12.08 -4.27
CA THR A 322 -13.36 -12.44 -2.95
C THR A 322 -12.74 -11.60 -1.83
N ALA A 323 -13.23 -11.76 -0.59
CA ALA A 323 -12.73 -11.04 0.57
C ALA A 323 -12.66 -11.95 1.80
N GLY A 324 -11.49 -12.03 2.44
CA GLY A 324 -11.23 -12.84 3.62
C GLY A 324 -10.87 -11.99 4.83
N ALA A 325 -11.41 -12.38 5.99
CA ALA A 325 -10.99 -11.84 7.29
C ALA A 325 -10.19 -12.92 8.03
N VAL A 326 -9.10 -12.53 8.68
CA VAL A 326 -8.22 -13.45 9.42
C VAL A 326 -7.99 -12.96 10.84
N SER A 327 -7.90 -13.90 11.78
CA SER A 327 -7.56 -13.61 13.16
C SER A 327 -6.14 -13.05 13.31
N ASP A 328 -5.87 -12.39 14.43
CA ASP A 328 -4.53 -11.89 14.74
C ASP A 328 -3.49 -13.02 14.80
N GLN A 329 -3.87 -14.21 15.29
CA GLN A 329 -2.99 -15.37 15.32
C GLN A 329 -2.65 -15.85 13.91
N GLU A 330 -3.63 -15.95 13.02
CA GLU A 330 -3.39 -16.30 11.61
C GLU A 330 -2.49 -15.27 10.91
N ALA A 331 -2.62 -13.98 11.23
CA ALA A 331 -1.74 -12.94 10.71
C ALA A 331 -0.28 -13.12 11.19
N ILE A 332 -0.07 -13.45 12.47
CA ILE A 332 1.26 -13.75 13.03
C ILE A 332 1.84 -15.03 12.41
N ASP A 333 1.05 -16.10 12.32
CA ASP A 333 1.47 -17.36 11.70
C ASP A 333 1.87 -17.16 10.24
N ALA A 334 1.17 -16.29 9.52
CA ALA A 334 1.52 -15.93 8.14
C ALA A 334 2.84 -15.16 8.03
N VAL A 335 3.21 -14.35 9.03
CA VAL A 335 4.55 -13.74 9.07
C VAL A 335 5.62 -14.81 9.16
N TYR A 336 5.47 -15.76 10.10
CA TYR A 336 6.43 -16.86 10.26
C TYR A 336 6.50 -17.76 9.01
N LEU A 337 5.34 -18.08 8.43
CA LEU A 337 5.27 -18.88 7.21
C LEU A 337 5.94 -18.16 6.04
N LEU A 338 5.65 -16.88 5.82
CA LEU A 338 6.27 -16.08 4.77
C LEU A 338 7.79 -16.01 4.97
N ALA A 339 8.25 -15.72 6.19
CA ALA A 339 9.67 -15.64 6.49
C ALA A 339 10.39 -16.97 6.27
N LYS A 340 9.81 -18.08 6.74
CA LYS A 340 10.39 -19.42 6.60
C LYS A 340 10.47 -19.90 5.15
N GLU A 341 9.41 -19.67 4.38
CA GLU A 341 9.30 -20.23 3.02
C GLU A 341 9.86 -19.32 1.92
N THR A 342 10.12 -18.05 2.22
CA THR A 342 10.59 -17.05 1.22
C THR A 342 11.77 -16.19 1.66
N GLY A 343 12.11 -16.17 2.95
CA GLY A 343 13.12 -15.27 3.50
C GLY A 343 12.64 -13.82 3.70
N ILE A 344 11.35 -13.53 3.50
CA ILE A 344 10.79 -12.18 3.62
C ILE A 344 10.21 -11.98 5.03
N PHE A 345 10.79 -11.05 5.79
CA PHE A 345 10.27 -10.66 7.10
C PHE A 345 9.36 -9.43 7.00
N ALA A 346 8.04 -9.67 7.05
CA ALA A 346 7.00 -8.64 6.95
C ALA A 346 6.34 -8.35 8.31
N GLU A 347 5.75 -7.16 8.44
CA GLU A 347 4.83 -6.87 9.56
C GLU A 347 3.53 -7.69 9.39
N PRO A 348 2.73 -7.91 10.45
CA PRO A 348 1.46 -8.64 10.33
C PRO A 348 0.54 -8.08 9.24
N GLY A 349 0.46 -6.75 9.10
CA GLY A 349 -0.32 -6.10 8.04
C GLY A 349 0.23 -6.33 6.63
N GLY A 350 1.55 -6.58 6.51
CA GLY A 350 2.20 -6.96 5.26
C GLY A 350 2.02 -8.44 4.91
N ALA A 351 1.94 -9.31 5.90
CA ALA A 351 1.74 -10.75 5.69
C ALA A 351 0.26 -11.16 5.58
N ILE A 352 -0.69 -10.26 5.87
CA ILE A 352 -2.11 -10.61 5.90
C ILE A 352 -2.66 -11.09 4.55
N SER A 353 -2.04 -10.71 3.43
CA SER A 353 -2.40 -11.24 2.11
C SER A 353 -2.12 -12.74 2.01
N VAL A 354 -1.04 -13.22 2.64
CA VAL A 354 -0.69 -14.64 2.74
C VAL A 354 -1.67 -15.37 3.66
N ALA A 355 -2.00 -14.78 4.82
CA ALA A 355 -3.01 -15.33 5.74
C ALA A 355 -4.38 -15.46 5.05
N GLY A 356 -4.82 -14.38 4.39
CA GLY A 356 -6.10 -14.34 3.67
C GLY A 356 -6.15 -15.34 2.53
N LEU A 357 -5.07 -15.48 1.74
CA LEU A 357 -4.98 -16.49 0.70
C LEU A 357 -5.12 -17.91 1.26
N LYS A 358 -4.39 -18.22 2.34
CA LYS A 358 -4.46 -19.53 2.99
C LYS A 358 -5.88 -19.83 3.48
N ARG A 359 -6.49 -18.89 4.21
CA ARG A 359 -7.87 -18.99 4.72
C ARG A 359 -8.88 -19.24 3.59
N LEU A 360 -8.82 -18.44 2.54
CA LEU A 360 -9.75 -18.56 1.40
C LEU A 360 -9.54 -19.85 0.59
N GLY A 361 -8.30 -20.36 0.53
CA GLY A 361 -7.99 -21.67 -0.04
C GLY A 361 -8.57 -22.82 0.79
N GLU A 362 -8.51 -22.73 2.12
CA GLU A 362 -9.13 -23.69 3.05
C GLU A 362 -10.66 -23.66 2.96
N GLU A 363 -11.25 -22.49 2.72
CA GLU A 363 -12.69 -22.29 2.47
C GLU A 363 -13.15 -22.74 1.06
N GLY A 364 -12.21 -23.06 0.17
CA GLY A 364 -12.51 -23.48 -1.21
C GLY A 364 -12.89 -22.34 -2.16
N GLU A 365 -12.65 -21.09 -1.79
CA GLU A 365 -12.94 -19.90 -2.62
C GLU A 365 -11.80 -19.51 -3.56
N VAL A 366 -10.60 -20.04 -3.30
CA VAL A 366 -9.45 -19.92 -4.19
C VAL A 366 -9.13 -21.32 -4.73
N GLY A 367 -9.10 -21.43 -6.05
CA GLY A 367 -8.80 -22.66 -6.75
C GLY A 367 -7.34 -23.09 -6.59
N ARG A 368 -7.11 -24.39 -6.48
CA ARG A 368 -5.74 -24.96 -6.40
C ARG A 368 -4.94 -24.76 -7.68
N ASP A 369 -5.61 -24.58 -8.82
CA ASP A 369 -4.98 -24.36 -10.11
C ASP A 369 -4.71 -22.87 -10.41
N GLU A 370 -4.92 -21.96 -9.45
CA GLU A 370 -4.69 -20.53 -9.65
C GLU A 370 -3.20 -20.15 -9.55
N GLU A 371 -2.80 -19.19 -10.40
CA GLU A 371 -1.60 -18.38 -10.26
C GLU A 371 -1.94 -17.08 -9.53
N VAL A 372 -1.33 -16.89 -8.37
CA VAL A 372 -1.68 -15.84 -7.43
C VAL A 372 -0.50 -14.91 -7.16
N VAL A 373 -0.76 -13.62 -6.96
CA VAL A 373 0.18 -12.66 -6.41
C VAL A 373 -0.29 -12.17 -5.04
N CYS A 374 0.52 -12.34 -4.00
CA CYS A 374 0.29 -11.70 -2.70
C CYS A 374 1.10 -10.41 -2.59
N CYS A 375 0.43 -9.31 -2.26
CA CYS A 375 1.09 -8.03 -2.00
C CYS A 375 1.58 -7.97 -0.55
N VAL A 376 2.88 -7.78 -0.34
CA VAL A 376 3.50 -7.69 0.99
C VAL A 376 4.03 -6.27 1.21
N THR A 377 3.40 -5.52 2.11
CA THR A 377 3.40 -4.05 2.06
C THR A 377 4.39 -3.35 3.01
N GLY A 378 4.97 -4.05 3.99
CA GLY A 378 5.83 -3.43 4.99
C GLY A 378 6.68 -4.43 5.77
N THR A 379 7.86 -4.00 6.19
CA THR A 379 8.84 -4.84 6.91
C THR A 379 8.43 -5.13 8.35
N GLY A 380 8.79 -6.31 8.85
CA GLY A 380 8.52 -6.73 10.23
C GLY A 380 9.35 -6.01 11.29
N PHE A 381 10.47 -5.38 10.92
CA PHE A 381 11.35 -4.67 11.87
C PHE A 381 10.70 -3.46 12.56
N LYS A 382 9.54 -3.01 12.07
CA LYS A 382 8.82 -1.85 12.61
C LYS A 382 7.75 -2.21 13.63
N THR A 383 7.48 -3.50 13.82
CA THR A 383 6.40 -4.00 14.68
C THR A 383 6.89 -5.19 15.50
N LEU A 384 8.10 -5.13 16.04
CA LEU A 384 8.71 -6.27 16.76
C LEU A 384 7.95 -6.61 18.04
N GLU A 385 7.27 -5.63 18.64
CA GLU A 385 6.52 -5.72 19.88
C GLU A 385 5.30 -6.66 19.82
N VAL A 386 4.82 -6.99 18.62
CA VAL A 386 3.66 -7.87 18.43
C VAL A 386 4.01 -9.35 18.40
N PHE A 387 5.31 -9.69 18.34
CA PHE A 387 5.76 -11.07 18.26
C PHE A 387 6.05 -11.63 19.66
N PRO A 388 5.67 -12.89 19.94
CA PRO A 388 6.07 -13.55 21.17
C PRO A 388 7.60 -13.74 21.21
N PRO A 389 8.19 -13.86 22.41
CA PRO A 389 9.59 -14.20 22.54
C PRO A 389 9.93 -15.49 21.77
N PRO A 390 11.03 -15.52 21.00
CA PRO A 390 11.40 -16.72 20.24
C PRO A 390 11.78 -17.89 21.15
N GLU A 391 11.13 -19.03 20.95
CA GLU A 391 11.34 -20.27 21.72
C GLU A 391 12.49 -21.13 21.17
N ASN A 392 12.99 -20.84 19.97
CA ASN A 392 14.02 -21.61 19.28
C ASN A 392 15.46 -21.21 19.68
N GLN A 393 15.70 -21.01 20.98
CA GLN A 393 17.01 -20.65 21.52
C GLN A 393 17.56 -21.76 22.42
N ILE A 394 18.77 -22.24 22.12
CA ILE A 394 19.49 -23.18 22.98
C ILE A 394 20.73 -22.46 23.52
N ARG A 395 20.78 -22.29 24.85
CA ARG A 395 21.97 -21.76 25.53
C ARG A 395 22.85 -22.92 25.97
N ILE A 396 24.10 -22.92 25.52
CA ILE A 396 25.09 -23.93 25.88
C ILE A 396 26.35 -23.28 26.47
N PRO A 397 27.06 -23.97 27.37
CA PRO A 397 28.44 -23.64 27.69
C PRO A 397 29.34 -23.66 26.43
N ALA A 398 30.43 -22.89 26.46
CA ALA A 398 31.41 -22.83 25.39
C ALA A 398 32.31 -24.10 25.36
N SER A 399 31.70 -25.25 25.06
CA SER A 399 32.40 -26.54 24.96
C SER A 399 31.88 -27.38 23.79
N PHE A 400 32.77 -28.16 23.18
CA PHE A 400 32.40 -29.06 22.09
C PHE A 400 31.38 -30.12 22.54
N GLN A 401 31.47 -30.59 23.79
CA GLN A 401 30.54 -31.56 24.33
C GLN A 401 29.11 -30.99 24.42
N ALA A 402 28.96 -29.76 24.93
CA ALA A 402 27.65 -29.11 24.99
C ALA A 402 27.11 -28.77 23.59
N LEU A 403 27.99 -28.34 22.68
CA LEU A 403 27.65 -28.11 21.27
C LEU A 403 27.13 -29.38 20.59
N SER A 404 27.85 -30.50 20.77
CA SER A 404 27.49 -31.80 20.20
C SER A 404 26.16 -32.32 20.78
N ALA A 405 25.94 -32.16 22.09
CA ALA A 405 24.70 -32.53 22.74
C ALA A 405 23.49 -31.70 22.26
N ALA A 406 23.70 -30.41 21.97
CA ALA A 406 22.65 -29.52 21.48
C ALA A 406 22.31 -29.73 20.00
N ILE A 407 23.33 -29.89 19.13
CA ILE A 407 23.14 -29.97 17.67
C ILE A 407 22.85 -31.40 17.21
N GLY A 408 23.47 -32.40 17.83
CA GLY A 408 23.40 -33.79 17.40
C GLY A 408 21.97 -34.38 17.29
N PRO A 409 21.02 -34.04 18.18
CA PRO A 409 19.62 -34.44 18.03
C PRO A 409 18.88 -33.72 16.90
N LEU A 410 19.28 -32.49 16.53
CA LEU A 410 18.60 -31.66 15.53
C LEU A 410 18.98 -31.99 14.09
N LEU A 411 20.09 -32.71 13.88
CA LEU A 411 20.58 -33.12 12.56
C LEU A 411 20.12 -34.54 12.15
N ARG A 412 19.42 -35.26 13.04
CA ARG A 412 18.84 -36.57 12.75
C ARG A 412 17.39 -36.41 12.31
#